data_AF-A0A378MHE8-F1
#
_entry.id   AF-A0A378MHE8-F1
#
_cell.length_a   1.000
_cell.length_b   1.000
_cell.length_c   1.000
_cell.angle_alpha   90.00
_cell.angle_beta   90.00
_cell.angle_gamma   90.00
#
_symmetry.space_group_name_H-M   'P 1'
#
loop_
_entity.id
_entity.type
_entity.pdbx_description
1 polymer ?
#
loop_
_entity_poly.entity_id
_entity_poly.type
_entity_poly.pdbx_seq_one_letter_code
_entity_poly.pdbx_strand_id
1 'polypeptide(L)'
;MYKLVAIDIDGTLLNGAHELVEEVKQAIIEAGRMGVKIVLCTGRPLSGIRRYLGELDLLHVGDYAVTFNGGMVLETATEKVLKSFALELPEVKEIFDFCLANDANITYFDANHMYTPHRHIAPITCEDALLLQTPLYYQPAEEITAEMDIAKIMVLNDPIQINQLIASLTDELKGKYYIVNSVPYNLEFLKKVSIRGRLYKRSRNH
;
A
#
# COMPACT_ATOMS: atom_id res chain seq x y z
N MET A 1 5.10 -11.50 27.58
CA MET A 1 6.09 -11.34 26.52
C MET A 1 5.35 -11.12 25.21
N TYR A 2 5.66 -10.05 24.46
CA TYR A 2 5.04 -9.83 23.15
C TYR A 2 5.70 -10.76 22.12
N LYS A 3 4.89 -11.41 21.29
CA LYS A 3 5.38 -12.33 20.24
C LYS A 3 5.55 -11.63 18.89
N LEU A 4 4.90 -10.48 18.73
CA LEU A 4 4.87 -9.72 17.50
C LEU A 4 4.72 -8.23 17.81
N VAL A 5 5.46 -7.40 17.08
CA VAL A 5 5.33 -5.94 17.07
C VAL A 5 5.09 -5.51 15.63
N ALA A 6 3.94 -4.86 15.41
CA ALA A 6 3.59 -4.25 14.13
C ALA A 6 3.91 -2.76 14.19
N ILE A 7 4.68 -2.24 13.23
CA ILE A 7 5.19 -0.88 13.24
C ILE A 7 4.75 -0.18 11.95
N ASP A 8 4.03 0.92 12.09
CA ASP A 8 3.74 1.80 10.97
C ASP A 8 5.00 2.56 10.54
N ILE A 9 5.13 2.92 9.26
CA ILE A 9 6.34 3.54 8.74
C ILE A 9 6.28 5.06 8.81
N ASP A 10 5.38 5.64 8.02
CA ASP A 10 5.31 7.08 7.81
C ASP A 10 4.73 7.77 9.07
N GLY A 11 5.52 8.62 9.72
CA GLY A 11 5.11 9.30 10.96
C GLY A 11 5.25 8.46 12.24
N THR A 12 5.77 7.23 12.14
CA THR A 12 6.05 6.36 13.31
C THR A 12 7.51 5.87 13.31
N LEU A 13 7.89 5.03 12.34
CA LEU A 13 9.26 4.51 12.24
C LEU A 13 10.26 5.59 11.77
N LEU A 14 9.82 6.40 10.80
CA LEU A 14 10.65 7.40 10.15
C LEU A 14 10.46 8.78 10.79
N ASN A 15 11.54 9.55 10.86
CA ASN A 15 11.48 10.95 11.23
C ASN A 15 10.89 11.81 10.07
N GLY A 16 10.73 13.12 10.31
CA GLY A 16 10.22 14.06 9.29
C GLY A 16 11.11 14.23 8.05
N ALA A 17 12.34 13.70 8.08
CA ALA A 17 13.27 13.66 6.93
C ALA A 17 13.23 12.30 6.20
N HIS A 18 12.27 11.43 6.52
CA HIS A 18 12.16 10.05 6.01
C HIS A 18 13.37 9.16 6.32
N GLU A 19 14.07 9.46 7.42
CA GLU A 19 15.23 8.72 7.89
C GLU A 19 14.85 7.79 9.03
N LEU A 20 15.45 6.60 9.02
CA LEU A 20 15.43 5.68 10.14
C LEU A 20 16.55 6.08 11.11
N VAL A 21 16.19 6.57 12.30
CA VAL A 21 17.17 6.97 13.31
C VAL A 21 17.82 5.74 13.96
N GLU A 22 19.11 5.85 14.28
CA GLU A 22 19.93 4.71 14.68
C GLU A 22 19.43 4.08 15.98
N GLU A 23 18.94 4.86 16.94
CA GLU A 23 18.40 4.36 18.21
C GLU A 23 17.18 3.46 18.00
N VAL A 24 16.29 3.84 17.07
CA VAL A 24 15.08 3.06 16.74
C VAL A 24 15.47 1.77 16.02
N LYS A 25 16.41 1.84 15.08
CA LYS A 25 16.96 0.68 14.39
C LYS A 25 17.54 -0.35 15.37
N GLN A 26 18.39 0.09 16.30
CA GLN A 26 19.00 -0.80 17.28
C GLN A 26 17.95 -1.44 18.19
N ALA A 27 16.94 -0.69 18.62
CA ALA A 27 15.85 -1.22 19.44
C ALA A 27 15.05 -2.32 18.71
N ILE A 28 14.78 -2.13 17.42
CA ILE A 28 14.06 -3.11 16.61
C ILE A 28 14.88 -4.38 16.39
N ILE A 29 16.16 -4.24 16.05
CA ILE A 29 17.07 -5.38 15.85
C ILE A 29 17.20 -6.18 17.15
N GLU A 30 17.34 -5.52 18.30
CA GLU A 30 17.44 -6.21 19.59
C GLU A 30 16.14 -6.93 19.96
N ALA A 31 14.97 -6.32 19.70
CA ALA A 31 13.70 -6.99 19.87
C ALA A 31 13.59 -8.26 18.99
N GLY A 32 14.06 -8.18 17.74
CA GLY A 32 14.17 -9.34 16.84
C GLY A 32 15.03 -10.46 17.42
N ARG A 33 16.21 -10.12 17.97
CA ARG A 33 17.12 -11.09 18.63
C ARG A 33 16.51 -11.75 19.86
N MET A 34 15.60 -11.07 20.54
CA MET A 34 14.83 -11.62 21.66
C MET A 34 13.67 -12.54 21.21
N GLY A 35 13.53 -12.79 19.91
CA GLY A 35 12.49 -13.66 19.34
C GLY A 35 11.15 -12.97 19.10
N VAL A 36 11.11 -11.63 19.17
CA VAL A 36 9.91 -10.86 18.82
C VAL A 36 9.84 -10.72 17.30
N LYS A 37 8.73 -11.15 16.68
CA LYS A 37 8.54 -10.95 15.24
C LYS A 37 8.22 -9.47 14.97
N ILE A 38 9.06 -8.81 14.19
CA ILE A 38 8.83 -7.43 13.73
C ILE A 38 8.12 -7.47 12.38
N VAL A 39 7.07 -6.67 12.23
CA VAL A 39 6.29 -6.57 11.00
C VAL A 39 6.10 -5.10 10.67
N LEU A 40 6.60 -4.67 9.52
CA LEU A 40 6.33 -3.32 9.02
C LEU A 40 4.94 -3.27 8.38
N CYS A 41 4.19 -2.21 8.68
CA CYS A 41 2.87 -1.92 8.13
C CYS A 41 2.92 -0.59 7.38
N THR A 42 2.41 -0.52 6.16
CA THR A 42 2.48 0.72 5.36
C THR A 42 1.44 0.75 4.23
N GLY A 43 1.12 1.96 3.74
CA GLY A 43 0.41 2.19 2.48
C GLY A 43 1.25 1.94 1.22
N ARG A 44 2.58 1.86 1.37
CA ARG A 44 3.55 1.68 0.28
C ARG A 44 3.56 0.23 -0.23
N PRO A 45 3.96 -0.01 -1.50
CA PRO A 45 4.37 -1.32 -1.98
C PRO A 45 5.66 -1.80 -1.27
N LEU A 46 6.00 -3.08 -1.41
CA LEU A 46 7.19 -3.67 -0.76
C LEU A 46 8.50 -3.01 -1.26
N SER A 47 8.56 -2.71 -2.56
CA SER A 47 9.64 -1.94 -3.20
C SER A 47 9.94 -0.64 -2.46
N GLY A 48 8.90 0.12 -2.12
CA GLY A 48 9.00 1.42 -1.44
C GLY A 48 9.53 1.35 0.00
N ILE A 49 9.72 0.15 0.55
CA ILE A 49 10.23 -0.06 1.92
C ILE A 49 11.43 -1.02 1.98
N ARG A 50 11.88 -1.54 0.83
CA ARG A 50 12.94 -2.56 0.75
C ARG A 50 14.24 -2.11 1.40
N ARG A 51 14.58 -0.83 1.26
CA ARG A 51 15.74 -0.21 1.94
C ARG A 51 15.64 -0.35 3.46
N TYR A 52 14.51 0.02 4.05
CA TYR A 52 14.30 -0.03 5.50
C TYR A 52 14.28 -1.46 6.03
N LEU A 53 13.71 -2.40 5.27
CA LEU A 53 13.76 -3.82 5.61
C LEU A 53 15.20 -4.33 5.69
N GLY A 54 16.08 -3.91 4.77
CA GLY A 54 17.51 -4.23 4.82
C GLY A 54 18.22 -3.59 6.02
N GLU A 55 17.91 -2.33 6.33
CA GLU A 55 18.50 -1.63 7.48
C GLU A 55 18.08 -2.24 8.83
N LEU A 56 16.89 -2.85 8.90
CA LEU A 56 16.34 -3.48 10.11
C LEU A 56 16.61 -4.99 10.20
N ASP A 57 17.37 -5.57 9.27
CA ASP A 57 17.65 -7.01 9.20
C ASP A 57 16.37 -7.86 9.07
N LEU A 58 15.42 -7.40 8.26
CA LEU A 58 14.09 -8.02 8.05
C LEU A 58 13.92 -8.61 6.63
N LEU A 59 15.02 -9.03 5.99
CA LEU A 59 15.01 -9.64 4.65
C LEU A 59 15.27 -11.16 4.69
N HIS A 60 14.96 -11.82 5.82
CA HIS A 60 15.13 -13.27 5.97
C HIS A 60 13.88 -14.04 5.58
N VAL A 61 14.05 -15.33 5.24
CA VAL A 61 12.93 -16.23 4.95
C VAL A 61 12.02 -16.32 6.19
N GLY A 62 10.72 -16.16 5.98
CA GLY A 62 9.72 -16.10 7.05
C GLY A 62 9.52 -14.73 7.69
N ASP A 63 10.26 -13.69 7.31
CA ASP A 63 9.89 -12.30 7.60
C ASP A 63 8.84 -11.80 6.61
N TYR A 64 7.96 -10.93 7.07
CA TYR A 64 6.87 -10.43 6.25
C TYR A 64 6.51 -8.99 6.59
N ALA A 65 5.94 -8.31 5.60
CA ALA A 65 5.44 -6.95 5.73
C ALA A 65 3.96 -6.89 5.32
N VAL A 66 3.23 -5.93 5.89
CA VAL A 66 1.86 -5.59 5.51
C VAL A 66 1.91 -4.33 4.67
N THR A 67 1.58 -4.44 3.39
CA THR A 67 1.66 -3.36 2.41
C THR A 67 0.28 -2.90 1.97
N PHE A 68 0.22 -1.81 1.20
CA PHE A 68 -1.02 -1.25 0.65
C PHE A 68 -2.11 -1.09 1.71
N ASN A 69 -1.78 -0.52 2.88
CA ASN A 69 -2.74 -0.28 3.97
C ASN A 69 -3.49 -1.55 4.43
N GLY A 70 -2.82 -2.70 4.38
CA GLY A 70 -3.40 -4.00 4.72
C GLY A 70 -3.99 -4.77 3.54
N GLY A 71 -3.86 -4.26 2.31
CA GLY A 71 -4.28 -4.93 1.09
C GLY A 71 -3.49 -6.21 0.80
N MET A 72 -2.20 -6.26 1.19
CA MET A 72 -1.37 -7.45 1.02
C MET A 72 -0.45 -7.73 2.21
N VAL A 73 -0.09 -9.00 2.36
CA VAL A 73 0.98 -9.49 3.21
C VAL A 73 1.96 -10.24 2.33
N LEU A 74 3.22 -9.79 2.30
CA LEU A 74 4.28 -10.39 1.49
C LEU A 74 5.42 -10.87 2.36
N GLU A 75 6.02 -12.00 2.00
CA GLU A 75 7.32 -12.40 2.54
C GLU A 75 8.39 -11.45 1.99
N THR A 76 9.22 -10.88 2.87
CA THR A 76 10.15 -9.80 2.51
C THR A 76 11.36 -10.30 1.72
N ALA A 77 11.80 -11.54 1.97
CA ALA A 77 12.96 -12.14 1.31
C ALA A 77 12.67 -12.53 -0.15
N THR A 78 11.50 -13.14 -0.41
CA THR A 78 11.14 -13.69 -1.72
C THR A 78 10.10 -12.87 -2.47
N GLU A 79 9.53 -11.85 -1.83
CA GLU A 79 8.42 -11.04 -2.36
C GLU A 79 7.15 -11.86 -2.65
N LYS A 80 7.08 -13.08 -2.11
CA LYS A 80 5.91 -13.94 -2.25
C LYS A 80 4.72 -13.36 -1.52
N VAL A 81 3.60 -13.21 -2.22
CA VAL A 81 2.31 -12.87 -1.62
C VAL A 81 1.84 -14.02 -0.73
N LEU A 82 1.74 -13.77 0.58
CA LEU A 82 1.21 -14.69 1.58
C LEU A 82 -0.31 -14.52 1.74
N LYS A 83 -0.78 -13.28 1.59
CA LYS A 83 -2.20 -12.94 1.61
C LYS A 83 -2.45 -11.71 0.75
N SER A 84 -3.53 -11.72 -0.02
CA SER A 84 -4.04 -10.56 -0.73
C SER A 84 -5.54 -10.38 -0.46
N PHE A 85 -5.95 -9.11 -0.46
CA PHE A 85 -7.32 -8.63 -0.50
C PHE A 85 -7.50 -7.73 -1.72
N ALA A 86 -7.33 -8.30 -2.92
CA ALA A 86 -7.49 -7.55 -4.15
C ALA A 86 -8.92 -7.13 -4.44
N LEU A 87 -9.02 -6.08 -5.24
CA LEU A 87 -10.21 -5.66 -5.93
C LEU A 87 -10.53 -6.65 -7.05
N GLU A 88 -11.78 -7.08 -7.13
CA GLU A 88 -12.26 -7.91 -8.23
C GLU A 88 -12.48 -7.05 -9.47
N LEU A 89 -12.41 -7.65 -10.66
CA LEU A 89 -12.54 -6.91 -11.93
C LEU A 89 -13.78 -5.99 -12.01
N PRO A 90 -14.98 -6.38 -11.53
CA PRO A 90 -16.12 -5.47 -11.50
C PRO A 90 -15.94 -4.26 -10.58
N GLU A 91 -15.20 -4.43 -9.47
CA GLU A 91 -14.88 -3.35 -8.53
C GLU A 91 -13.86 -2.39 -9.13
N VAL A 92 -12.83 -2.93 -9.81
CA VAL A 92 -11.85 -2.14 -10.56
C VAL A 92 -12.55 -1.29 -11.60
N LYS A 93 -13.46 -1.90 -12.40
CA LYS A 93 -14.23 -1.18 -13.42
C LYS A 93 -15.08 -0.06 -12.81
N GLU A 94 -15.78 -0.33 -11.71
CA GLU A 94 -16.62 0.67 -11.04
C GLU A 94 -15.80 1.87 -10.53
N ILE A 95 -14.64 1.61 -9.92
CA ILE A 95 -13.73 2.66 -9.45
C ILE A 95 -13.17 3.45 -10.65
N PHE A 96 -12.78 2.76 -11.72
CA PHE A 96 -12.30 3.40 -12.95
C PHE A 96 -13.38 4.30 -13.57
N ASP A 97 -14.62 3.81 -13.69
CA ASP A 97 -15.74 4.59 -14.22
C ASP A 97 -15.95 5.88 -13.40
N PHE A 98 -15.88 5.79 -12.07
CA PHE A 98 -15.93 6.97 -11.19
C PHE A 98 -14.76 7.93 -11.43
N CYS A 99 -13.53 7.42 -11.47
CA CYS A 99 -12.34 8.25 -11.66
C CYS A 99 -12.30 8.94 -13.03
N LEU A 100 -12.66 8.23 -14.10
CA LEU A 100 -12.71 8.77 -15.46
C LEU A 100 -13.80 9.83 -15.61
N ALA A 101 -14.97 9.64 -14.97
CA ALA A 101 -16.03 10.65 -14.95
C ALA A 101 -15.63 11.95 -14.24
N ASN A 102 -14.55 11.93 -13.44
CA ASN A 102 -14.00 13.08 -12.73
C ASN A 102 -12.62 13.52 -13.27
N ASP A 103 -12.23 13.08 -14.48
CA ASP A 103 -10.95 13.46 -15.14
C ASP A 103 -9.71 13.18 -14.27
N ALA A 104 -9.71 12.06 -13.54
CA ALA A 104 -8.67 11.74 -12.57
C ALA A 104 -7.52 10.93 -13.19
N ASN A 105 -6.27 11.17 -12.75
CA ASN A 105 -5.13 10.36 -13.19
C ASN A 105 -5.11 9.06 -12.38
N ILE A 106 -5.39 7.94 -13.04
CA ILE A 106 -5.54 6.64 -12.42
C ILE A 106 -4.20 5.90 -12.46
N THR A 107 -3.87 5.29 -11.33
CA THR A 107 -2.80 4.31 -11.20
C THR A 107 -3.34 3.11 -10.42
N TYR A 108 -2.77 1.93 -10.63
CA TYR A 108 -3.15 0.73 -9.90
C TYR A 108 -1.95 -0.17 -9.68
N PHE A 109 -2.03 -1.00 -8.65
CA PHE A 109 -0.88 -1.75 -8.16
C PHE A 109 -1.21 -3.23 -8.01
N ASP A 110 -0.33 -4.08 -8.53
CA ASP A 110 -0.16 -5.43 -8.01
C ASP A 110 0.94 -5.43 -6.92
N ALA A 111 1.38 -6.61 -6.49
CA ALA A 111 2.43 -6.77 -5.50
C ALA A 111 3.73 -6.00 -5.80
N ASN A 112 4.13 -5.92 -7.08
CA ASN A 112 5.47 -5.56 -7.53
C ASN A 112 5.50 -4.42 -8.55
N HIS A 113 4.36 -4.08 -9.15
CA HIS A 113 4.28 -3.14 -10.26
C HIS A 113 3.21 -2.08 -10.03
N MET A 114 3.46 -0.92 -10.61
CA MET A 114 2.53 0.17 -10.76
C MET A 114 2.11 0.25 -12.22
N TYR A 115 0.83 0.45 -12.47
CA TYR A 115 0.28 0.56 -13.81
C TYR A 115 -0.50 1.86 -13.95
N THR A 116 -0.59 2.37 -15.18
CA THR A 116 -1.52 3.45 -15.54
C THR A 116 -2.22 3.13 -16.86
N PRO A 117 -3.55 3.36 -16.95
CA PRO A 117 -4.27 3.22 -18.22
C PRO A 117 -4.09 4.43 -19.14
N HIS A 118 -3.40 5.48 -18.67
CA HIS A 118 -3.26 6.75 -19.37
C HIS A 118 -2.07 6.73 -20.33
N ARG A 119 -2.33 6.97 -21.62
CA ARG A 119 -1.27 7.09 -22.65
C ARG A 119 -0.33 8.26 -22.40
N HIS A 120 -0.90 9.35 -21.90
CA HIS A 120 -0.14 10.53 -21.48
C HIS A 120 0.04 10.45 -19.97
N ILE A 121 1.22 9.99 -19.55
CA ILE A 121 1.53 9.80 -18.14
C ILE A 121 1.81 11.17 -17.50
N ALA A 122 1.03 11.51 -16.47
CA ALA A 122 1.19 12.76 -15.74
C ALA A 122 2.55 12.79 -15.00
N PRO A 123 3.24 13.94 -14.90
CA PRO A 123 4.51 14.05 -14.19
C PRO A 123 4.45 13.53 -12.75
N ILE A 124 3.35 13.81 -12.03
CA ILE A 124 3.13 13.33 -10.66
C ILE A 124 3.10 11.80 -10.56
N THR A 125 2.63 11.11 -11.60
CA THR A 125 2.66 9.64 -11.66
C THR A 125 4.09 9.11 -11.79
N CYS A 126 4.94 9.79 -12.59
CA CYS A 126 6.36 9.44 -12.70
C CYS A 126 7.12 9.72 -11.40
N GLU A 127 6.83 10.85 -10.74
CA GLU A 127 7.42 11.22 -9.44
C GLU A 127 7.06 10.20 -8.35
N ASP A 128 5.80 9.79 -8.29
CA ASP A 128 5.34 8.78 -7.33
C ASP A 128 5.97 7.40 -7.58
N ALA A 129 6.04 6.96 -8.85
CA ALA A 129 6.73 5.71 -9.21
C ALA A 129 8.21 5.71 -8.78
N LEU A 130 8.90 6.85 -8.94
CA LEU A 130 10.28 7.02 -8.51
C LEU A 130 10.41 7.02 -6.97
N LEU A 131 9.52 7.73 -6.29
CA LEU A 131 9.46 7.78 -4.82
C LEU A 131 9.23 6.38 -4.22
N LEU A 132 8.32 5.61 -4.82
CA LEU A 132 7.99 4.25 -4.40
C LEU A 132 8.98 3.21 -4.94
N GLN A 133 9.95 3.61 -5.78
CA GLN A 133 10.88 2.71 -6.46
C GLN A 133 10.18 1.53 -7.15
N THR A 134 9.00 1.79 -7.71
CA THR A 134 8.13 0.75 -8.27
C THR A 134 8.10 0.92 -9.79
N PRO A 135 8.38 -0.14 -10.57
CA PRO A 135 8.28 -0.09 -12.02
C PRO A 135 6.89 0.34 -12.47
N LEU A 136 6.84 1.36 -13.35
CA LEU A 136 5.62 1.90 -13.92
C LEU A 136 5.40 1.36 -15.34
N TYR A 137 4.23 0.77 -15.58
CA TYR A 137 3.80 0.26 -16.89
C TYR A 137 2.60 1.03 -17.42
N TYR A 138 2.60 1.31 -18.72
CA TYR A 138 1.38 1.66 -19.42
C TYR A 138 0.60 0.36 -19.69
N GLN A 139 -0.63 0.27 -19.17
CA GLN A 139 -1.53 -0.85 -19.41
C GLN A 139 -2.99 -0.35 -19.45
N PRO A 140 -3.65 -0.37 -20.63
CA PRO A 140 -5.04 0.02 -20.80
C PRO A 140 -6.00 -0.73 -19.87
N ALA A 141 -7.14 -0.11 -19.57
CA ALA A 141 -8.15 -0.71 -18.69
C ALA A 141 -8.71 -2.03 -19.25
N GLU A 142 -8.74 -2.17 -20.57
CA GLU A 142 -9.22 -3.36 -21.28
C GLU A 142 -8.28 -4.57 -21.15
N GLU A 143 -7.01 -4.33 -20.79
CA GLU A 143 -6.01 -5.37 -20.58
C GLU A 143 -5.99 -5.87 -19.13
N ILE A 144 -6.77 -5.27 -18.23
CA ILE A 144 -6.90 -5.74 -16.86
C ILE A 144 -7.72 -7.04 -16.84
N THR A 145 -7.11 -8.12 -16.36
CA THR A 145 -7.75 -9.43 -16.25
C THR A 145 -8.15 -9.76 -14.81
N ALA A 146 -9.04 -10.72 -14.63
CA ALA A 146 -9.42 -11.23 -13.32
C ALA A 146 -8.30 -12.00 -12.59
N GLU A 147 -7.19 -12.27 -13.26
CA GLU A 147 -6.03 -12.97 -12.71
C GLU A 147 -5.04 -12.00 -12.05
N MET A 148 -5.18 -10.70 -12.32
CA MET A 148 -4.36 -9.67 -11.68
C MET A 148 -4.79 -9.43 -10.25
N ASP A 149 -3.84 -9.52 -9.33
CA ASP A 149 -4.04 -9.31 -7.90
C ASP A 149 -3.94 -7.82 -7.56
N ILE A 150 -4.95 -7.03 -7.99
CA ILE A 150 -4.93 -5.56 -7.83
C ILE A 150 -5.20 -5.20 -6.37
N ALA A 151 -4.14 -4.85 -5.63
CA ALA A 151 -4.20 -4.51 -4.22
C ALA A 151 -4.84 -3.14 -3.96
N LYS A 152 -4.60 -2.19 -4.89
CA LYS A 152 -4.91 -0.79 -4.71
C LYS A 152 -5.11 -0.10 -6.06
N ILE A 153 -6.10 0.79 -6.12
CA ILE A 153 -6.20 1.83 -7.14
C ILE A 153 -5.89 3.17 -6.45
N MET A 154 -5.08 4.01 -7.08
CA MET A 154 -4.69 5.30 -6.54
C MET A 154 -4.82 6.38 -7.62
N VAL A 155 -5.50 7.45 -7.26
CA VAL A 155 -5.59 8.67 -8.05
C VAL A 155 -4.46 9.61 -7.63
N LEU A 156 -3.81 10.25 -8.62
CA LEU A 156 -2.74 11.22 -8.41
C LEU A 156 -3.01 12.54 -9.14
N ASN A 157 -3.41 13.57 -8.40
CA ASN A 157 -3.79 14.87 -8.96
C ASN A 157 -3.33 16.00 -8.03
N ASP A 158 -3.44 17.26 -8.46
CA ASP A 158 -3.15 18.37 -7.55
C ASP A 158 -4.16 18.39 -6.37
N PRO A 159 -3.80 19.00 -5.22
CA PRO A 159 -4.65 18.97 -4.03
C PRO A 159 -6.05 19.57 -4.21
N ILE A 160 -6.24 20.52 -5.13
CA ILE A 160 -7.56 21.11 -5.38
C ILE A 160 -8.44 20.06 -6.07
N GLN A 161 -7.91 19.40 -7.11
CA GLN A 161 -8.60 18.32 -7.81
C GLN A 161 -8.91 17.13 -6.89
N ILE A 162 -7.98 16.74 -6.02
CA ILE A 162 -8.21 15.66 -5.05
C ILE A 162 -9.35 16.02 -4.08
N ASN A 163 -9.37 17.25 -3.56
CA ASN A 163 -10.45 17.68 -2.66
C ASN A 163 -11.81 17.71 -3.38
N GLN A 164 -11.85 18.10 -4.66
CA GLN A 164 -13.06 18.03 -5.47
C GLN A 164 -13.52 16.58 -5.67
N LEU A 165 -12.60 15.66 -5.96
CA LEU A 165 -12.90 14.24 -6.12
C LEU A 165 -13.42 13.62 -4.81
N ILE A 166 -12.83 13.97 -3.66
CA ILE A 166 -13.31 13.52 -2.35
C ILE A 166 -14.74 14.02 -2.10
N ALA A 167 -15.04 15.27 -2.49
CA ALA A 167 -16.39 15.83 -2.37
C ALA A 167 -17.41 15.16 -3.29
N SER A 168 -16.98 14.58 -4.43
CA SER A 168 -17.87 13.85 -5.35
C SER A 168 -18.08 12.38 -4.99
N LEU A 169 -17.37 11.84 -3.99
CA LEU A 169 -17.56 10.46 -3.52
C LEU A 169 -18.97 10.22 -2.98
N THR A 170 -19.64 9.21 -3.54
CA THR A 170 -20.97 8.76 -3.09
C THR A 170 -20.89 7.95 -1.80
N ASP A 171 -21.99 7.90 -1.04
CA ASP A 171 -22.09 7.06 0.15
C ASP A 171 -21.98 5.57 -0.17
N GLU A 172 -22.39 5.16 -1.38
CA GLU A 172 -22.23 3.80 -1.88
C GLU A 172 -20.74 3.42 -2.01
N LEU A 173 -19.93 4.26 -2.67
CA LEU A 173 -18.49 4.04 -2.80
C LEU A 173 -17.79 4.02 -1.43
N LYS A 174 -18.11 4.98 -0.55
CA LYS A 174 -17.61 5.01 0.84
C LYS A 174 -18.05 3.78 1.66
N GLY A 175 -19.22 3.24 1.35
CA GLY A 175 -19.78 2.03 1.94
C GLY A 175 -19.03 0.77 1.51
N LYS A 176 -18.71 0.66 0.22
CA LYS A 176 -18.13 -0.53 -0.43
C LYS A 176 -16.61 -0.63 -0.32
N TYR A 177 -15.91 0.51 -0.37
CA TYR A 177 -14.45 0.55 -0.40
C TYR A 177 -13.84 1.12 0.88
N TYR A 178 -12.59 0.77 1.13
CA TYR A 178 -11.75 1.50 2.06
C TYR A 178 -11.05 2.60 1.27
N ILE A 179 -11.40 3.84 1.56
CA ILE A 179 -10.93 5.02 0.81
C ILE A 179 -10.06 5.86 1.73
N VAL A 180 -8.85 6.18 1.28
CA VAL A 180 -7.84 6.89 2.08
C VAL A 180 -7.26 8.04 1.26
N ASN A 181 -7.18 9.22 1.87
CA ASN A 181 -6.38 10.34 1.37
C ASN A 181 -5.15 10.42 2.28
N SER A 182 -4.04 9.83 1.82
CA SER A 182 -2.83 9.65 2.65
C SER A 182 -1.93 10.90 2.59
N VAL A 183 -1.90 11.55 1.43
CA VAL A 183 -1.17 12.80 1.18
C VAL A 183 -2.06 13.74 0.37
N PRO A 184 -1.79 15.07 0.37
CA PRO A 184 -2.69 16.04 -0.25
C PRO A 184 -2.99 15.81 -1.73
N TYR A 185 -2.11 15.10 -2.45
CA TYR A 185 -2.18 14.89 -3.89
C TYR A 185 -2.67 13.49 -4.30
N ASN A 186 -3.17 12.66 -3.38
CA ASN A 186 -3.64 11.32 -3.72
C ASN A 186 -5.03 10.95 -3.18
N LEU A 187 -5.68 9.96 -3.80
CA LEU A 187 -6.85 9.29 -3.24
C LEU A 187 -6.76 7.79 -3.54
N GLU A 188 -6.81 6.97 -2.52
CA GLU A 188 -6.60 5.53 -2.62
C GLU A 188 -7.92 4.78 -2.42
N PHE A 189 -8.17 3.78 -3.26
CA PHE A 189 -9.28 2.85 -3.17
C PHE A 189 -8.74 1.45 -2.96
N LEU A 190 -9.19 0.82 -1.88
CA LEU A 190 -8.82 -0.54 -1.51
C LEU A 190 -10.07 -1.37 -1.20
N LYS A 191 -9.93 -2.70 -1.29
CA LYS A 191 -10.97 -3.62 -0.84
C LYS A 191 -11.29 -3.33 0.62
N LYS A 192 -12.57 -3.13 0.94
CA LYS A 192 -12.99 -2.94 2.33
C LYS A 192 -12.96 -4.26 3.07
N VAL A 193 -11.87 -4.49 3.78
CA VAL A 193 -11.72 -5.65 4.63
C VAL A 193 -12.32 -5.36 6.00
N SER A 194 -13.22 -6.23 6.49
CA SER A 194 -13.71 -6.18 7.87
C SER A 194 -12.60 -6.61 8.85
N ILE A 195 -11.58 -5.76 9.02
CA ILE A 195 -10.40 -6.04 9.85
C ILE A 195 -10.57 -5.59 11.31
N ARG A 196 -11.70 -4.95 11.67
CA ARG A 196 -12.01 -4.45 13.03
C ARG A 196 -11.89 -5.49 14.17
N GLY A 197 -11.55 -6.75 13.93
CA GLY A 197 -11.26 -7.72 15.00
C GLY A 197 -10.24 -8.83 14.76
N ARG A 198 -9.48 -8.90 13.63
CA ARG A 198 -8.65 -10.10 13.33
C ARG A 198 -7.13 -9.94 13.42
N LEU A 199 -6.55 -8.78 13.09
CA LEU A 199 -5.10 -8.60 13.24
C LEU A 199 -4.67 -8.50 14.72
N TYR A 200 -5.50 -7.89 15.58
CA TYR A 200 -5.20 -7.76 17.02
C TYR A 200 -5.53 -9.00 17.87
N LYS A 201 -6.35 -9.94 17.39
CA LYS A 201 -6.76 -11.12 18.19
C LYS A 201 -5.87 -12.35 18.04
N ARG A 202 -4.94 -12.39 17.08
CA ARG A 202 -4.13 -13.59 16.82
C ARG A 202 -2.79 -13.67 17.57
N SER A 203 -2.43 -12.69 18.40
CA SER A 203 -1.19 -12.73 19.21
C SER A 203 -1.39 -13.23 20.66
N ARG A 204 -2.59 -13.71 21.04
CA ARG A 204 -2.87 -14.16 22.42
C ARG A 204 -2.98 -15.66 22.66
N ASN A 205 -2.85 -16.52 21.64
CA ASN A 205 -2.81 -17.96 21.87
C ASN A 205 -1.59 -18.58 21.17
N HIS A 206 -0.90 -19.46 21.91
CA HIS A 206 0.39 -20.14 21.68
C HIS A 206 1.56 -19.33 22.19
#